data_AF-A0A1A2FP60-F1
#
_entry.id   AF-A0A1A2FP60-F1
#
_cell.length_a   1.000
_cell.length_b   1.000
_cell.length_c   1.000
_cell.angle_alpha   90.00
_cell.angle_beta   90.00
_cell.angle_gamma   90.00
#
_symmetry.space_group_name_H-M   'P 1'
#
loop_
_entity.id
_entity.type
_entity.pdbx_description
1 polymer ?
#
loop_
_entity_poly.entity_id
_entity_poly.type
_entity_poly.pdbx_seq_one_letter_code
_entity_poly.pdbx_strand_id
1 'polypeptide(L)'
;MLLLGNGGRRGGREAEHLAERALYDVAHGRFERSLSGLTAVAALVTTAEIYFEHYKASFGNKWMWSPIVVTPPVVVAGIGGVFSRRWAKLWLPITAAVYTANGLLGEYLHIRGVGRKPGGWKNASYNVPMGPPVAAPGLMCMVGGMGLLASALRRERFRR
;
A
#
# COMPACT_ATOMS: atom_id res chain seq x y z
N MET A 1 -34.79 -9.12 -38.23
CA MET A 1 -34.36 -9.64 -36.92
C MET A 1 -32.87 -10.02 -36.97
N LEU A 2 -31.92 -9.08 -36.86
CA LEU A 2 -30.47 -9.38 -36.79
C LEU A 2 -29.56 -8.14 -36.59
N LEU A 3 -29.66 -7.38 -35.50
CA LEU A 3 -28.67 -6.30 -35.20
C LEU A 3 -28.44 -6.03 -33.69
N LEU A 4 -28.42 -7.04 -32.81
CA LEU A 4 -28.17 -6.83 -31.37
C LEU A 4 -27.05 -7.69 -30.74
N GLY A 5 -26.27 -8.46 -31.51
CA GLY A 5 -25.35 -9.46 -30.95
C GLY A 5 -23.84 -9.11 -30.87
N ASN A 6 -23.38 -8.03 -31.50
CA ASN A 6 -21.94 -7.90 -31.82
C ASN A 6 -21.13 -7.10 -30.78
N GLY A 7 -21.76 -6.22 -30.00
CA GLY A 7 -21.09 -5.38 -28.98
C GLY A 7 -20.57 -6.20 -27.79
N GLY A 8 -21.39 -7.09 -27.23
CA GLY A 8 -21.02 -7.94 -26.09
C GLY A 8 -19.90 -8.92 -26.41
N ARG A 9 -19.88 -9.51 -27.61
CA ARG A 9 -18.80 -10.41 -28.06
C ARG A 9 -17.49 -9.68 -28.38
N ARG A 10 -17.52 -8.38 -28.65
CA ARG A 10 -16.31 -7.56 -28.87
C ARG A 10 -15.72 -7.13 -27.54
N GLY A 11 -16.55 -6.63 -26.63
CA GLY A 11 -16.14 -6.26 -25.27
C GLY A 11 -15.60 -7.46 -24.46
N GLY A 12 -16.23 -8.63 -24.59
CA GLY A 12 -15.72 -9.86 -23.96
C GLY A 12 -14.31 -10.25 -24.44
N ARG A 13 -14.08 -10.23 -25.76
CA ARG A 13 -12.76 -10.54 -26.34
C ARG A 13 -11.68 -9.51 -25.98
N GLU A 14 -12.05 -8.24 -25.86
CA GLU A 14 -11.12 -7.20 -25.39
C GLU A 14 -10.77 -7.39 -23.92
N ALA A 15 -11.75 -7.68 -23.06
CA ALA A 15 -11.52 -7.95 -21.65
C ALA A 15 -10.64 -9.19 -21.43
N GLU A 16 -10.90 -10.28 -22.17
CA GLU A 16 -10.07 -11.48 -22.17
C GLU A 16 -8.62 -11.17 -22.57
N HIS A 17 -8.42 -10.42 -23.67
CA HIS A 17 -7.09 -10.05 -24.11
C HIS A 17 -6.34 -9.16 -23.10
N LEU A 18 -7.03 -8.23 -22.44
CA LEU A 18 -6.46 -7.40 -21.38
C LEU A 18 -6.07 -8.24 -20.15
N ALA A 19 -6.94 -9.19 -19.76
CA ALA A 19 -6.68 -10.10 -18.64
C ALA A 19 -5.48 -11.01 -18.94
N GLU A 20 -5.43 -11.64 -20.11
CA GLU A 20 -4.30 -12.47 -20.55
C GLU A 20 -2.99 -11.68 -20.53
N ARG A 21 -3.01 -10.43 -21.01
CA ARG A 21 -1.83 -9.57 -20.99
C ARG A 21 -1.42 -9.17 -19.58
N ALA A 22 -2.38 -8.85 -18.71
CA ALA A 22 -2.10 -8.55 -17.31
C ALA A 22 -1.48 -9.76 -16.61
N LEU A 23 -2.03 -10.96 -16.81
CA LEU A 23 -1.49 -12.22 -16.29
C LEU A 23 -0.08 -12.48 -16.83
N TYR A 24 0.16 -12.25 -18.12
CA TYR A 24 1.48 -12.37 -18.72
C TYR A 24 2.47 -11.38 -18.08
N ASP A 25 2.10 -10.11 -17.95
CA ASP A 25 2.96 -9.09 -17.35
C ASP A 25 3.24 -9.42 -15.88
N VAL A 26 2.26 -9.90 -15.10
CA VAL A 26 2.46 -10.37 -13.73
C VAL A 26 3.41 -11.57 -13.68
N ALA A 27 3.16 -12.60 -14.49
CA ALA A 27 3.99 -13.82 -14.55
C ALA A 27 5.45 -13.55 -14.93
N HIS A 28 5.71 -12.47 -15.67
CA HIS A 28 7.06 -12.08 -16.12
C HIS A 28 7.64 -10.88 -15.35
N GLY A 29 7.02 -10.49 -14.22
CA GLY A 29 7.52 -9.41 -13.37
C GLY A 29 7.52 -8.03 -14.05
N ARG A 30 6.61 -7.81 -14.99
CA ARG A 30 6.46 -6.60 -15.80
C ARG A 30 5.30 -5.72 -15.37
N PHE A 31 5.09 -5.51 -14.07
CA PHE A 31 3.94 -4.76 -13.54
C PHE A 31 4.32 -3.55 -12.66
N GLU A 32 5.47 -2.90 -12.94
CA GLU A 32 5.96 -1.73 -12.20
C GLU A 32 4.95 -0.57 -12.12
N ARG A 33 4.23 -0.28 -13.21
CA ARG A 33 3.33 0.89 -13.29
C ARG A 33 2.08 0.66 -12.46
N SER A 34 1.44 -0.49 -12.66
CA SER A 34 0.26 -0.90 -11.91
C SER A 34 0.57 -0.99 -10.43
N LEU A 35 1.72 -1.58 -10.05
CA LEU A 35 2.11 -1.66 -8.64
C LEU A 35 2.48 -0.30 -8.04
N SER A 36 3.08 0.61 -8.81
CA SER A 36 3.33 2.00 -8.37
C SER A 36 2.01 2.73 -8.09
N GLY A 37 1.03 2.60 -8.98
CA GLY A 37 -0.30 3.19 -8.80
C GLY A 37 -1.06 2.56 -7.63
N LEU A 38 -1.02 1.23 -7.50
CA LEU A 38 -1.62 0.50 -6.39
C LEU A 38 -1.00 0.92 -5.05
N THR A 39 0.32 1.13 -5.00
CA THR A 39 1.01 1.66 -3.82
C THR A 39 0.44 3.03 -3.41
N ALA A 40 0.22 3.94 -4.36
CA ALA A 40 -0.34 5.26 -4.07
C ALA A 40 -1.78 5.18 -3.54
N VAL A 41 -2.64 4.40 -4.19
CA VAL A 41 -4.04 4.21 -3.76
C VAL A 41 -4.11 3.56 -2.39
N ALA A 42 -3.35 2.48 -2.18
CA ALA A 42 -3.32 1.78 -0.90
C ALA A 42 -2.77 2.69 0.21
N ALA A 43 -1.73 3.49 -0.05
CA ALA A 43 -1.19 4.44 0.93
C ALA A 43 -2.23 5.49 1.34
N LEU A 44 -3.08 5.97 0.42
CA LEU A 44 -4.17 6.89 0.76
C LEU A 44 -5.21 6.24 1.66
N VAL A 45 -5.65 5.02 1.34
CA VAL A 45 -6.63 4.27 2.15
C VAL A 45 -6.07 3.98 3.54
N THR A 46 -4.85 3.42 3.61
CA THR A 46 -4.16 3.13 4.87
C THR A 46 -3.98 4.40 5.70
N THR A 47 -3.69 5.54 5.09
CA THR A 47 -3.54 6.80 5.84
C THR A 47 -4.85 7.33 6.39
N ALA A 48 -5.97 7.13 5.68
CA ALA A 48 -7.27 7.46 6.22
C ALA A 48 -7.59 6.62 7.47
N GLU A 49 -7.33 5.31 7.43
CA GLU A 49 -7.49 4.42 8.59
C GLU A 49 -6.61 4.86 9.75
N ILE A 50 -5.32 5.10 9.50
CA ILE A 50 -4.37 5.61 10.50
C ILE A 50 -4.86 6.92 11.10
N TYR A 51 -5.32 7.87 10.28
CA TYR A 51 -5.80 9.16 10.75
C TYR A 51 -6.96 8.97 11.74
N PHE A 52 -7.96 8.16 11.40
CA PHE A 52 -9.09 7.92 12.28
C PHE A 52 -8.69 7.20 13.57
N GLU A 53 -7.80 6.20 13.51
CA GLU A 53 -7.32 5.52 14.71
C GLU A 53 -6.51 6.46 15.62
N HIS A 54 -5.63 7.27 15.05
CA HIS A 54 -4.78 8.20 15.82
C HIS A 54 -5.56 9.39 16.37
N TYR A 55 -6.57 9.84 15.63
CA TYR A 55 -7.51 10.86 16.10
C TYR A 55 -8.34 10.34 17.27
N LYS A 56 -8.93 9.14 17.16
CA LYS A 56 -9.68 8.49 18.27
C LYS A 56 -8.82 8.28 19.51
N ALA A 57 -7.55 7.91 19.32
CA ALA A 57 -6.59 7.75 20.41
C ALA A 57 -6.13 9.07 21.04
N SER A 58 -6.42 10.21 20.41
CA SER A 58 -6.14 11.57 20.92
C SER A 58 -4.67 11.75 21.35
N PHE A 59 -3.72 11.30 20.52
CA PHE A 59 -2.30 11.36 20.87
C PHE A 59 -1.77 12.80 21.01
N GLY A 60 -1.30 13.15 22.21
CA GLY A 60 -0.55 14.40 22.46
C GLY A 60 0.91 14.35 21.99
N ASN A 61 1.50 13.15 21.86
CA ASN A 61 2.84 13.00 21.31
C ASN A 61 2.81 13.18 19.78
N LYS A 62 3.43 14.25 19.29
CA LYS A 62 3.51 14.59 17.86
C LYS A 62 4.14 13.48 17.02
N TRP A 63 5.06 12.68 17.58
CA TRP A 63 5.67 11.56 16.86
C TRP A 63 4.68 10.47 16.47
N MET A 64 3.57 10.32 17.19
CA MET A 64 2.51 9.38 16.81
C MET A 64 1.85 9.78 15.48
N TRP A 65 1.98 11.03 15.04
CA TRP A 65 1.44 11.51 13.77
C TRP A 65 2.43 11.35 12.60
N SER A 66 3.63 10.80 12.83
CA SER A 66 4.60 10.56 11.76
C SER A 66 4.06 9.75 10.58
N PRO A 67 3.19 8.72 10.76
CA PRO A 67 2.67 7.97 9.62
C PRO A 67 1.92 8.88 8.63
N ILE A 68 1.18 9.88 9.11
CA ILE A 68 0.46 10.86 8.28
C ILE A 68 1.44 11.74 7.50
N VAL A 69 2.56 12.11 8.11
CA VAL A 69 3.58 12.99 7.50
C VAL A 69 4.36 12.28 6.39
N VAL A 70 4.63 10.97 6.54
CA VAL A 70 5.39 10.21 5.54
C VAL A 70 4.55 9.72 4.36
N THR A 71 3.22 9.80 4.43
CA THR A 71 2.31 9.39 3.34
C THR A 71 2.43 10.22 2.06
N PRO A 72 2.34 11.58 2.09
CA PRO A 72 2.29 12.36 0.86
C PRO A 72 3.47 12.09 -0.09
N PRO A 73 4.73 11.95 0.38
CA PRO A 73 5.84 11.58 -0.47
C PRO A 73 5.65 10.25 -1.21
N VAL A 74 5.20 9.18 -0.54
CA VAL A 74 5.02 7.87 -1.21
C VAL A 74 3.84 7.87 -2.18
N VAL A 75 2.78 8.63 -1.89
CA VAL A 75 1.64 8.82 -2.81
C VAL A 75 2.09 9.54 -4.08
N VAL A 76 2.79 10.67 -3.93
CA VAL A 76 3.32 11.45 -5.05
C VAL A 76 4.30 10.60 -5.87
N ALA A 77 5.18 9.86 -5.22
CA ALA A 77 6.13 9.00 -5.90
C ALA A 77 5.47 7.81 -6.61
N GLY A 78 4.42 7.21 -6.03
CA GLY A 78 3.63 6.15 -6.66
C GLY A 78 2.91 6.64 -7.91
N ILE A 79 2.21 7.78 -7.84
CA ILE A 79 1.59 8.44 -9.01
C ILE A 79 2.66 8.77 -10.05
N GLY A 80 3.76 9.40 -9.64
CA GLY A 80 4.89 9.71 -10.51
C GLY A 80 5.47 8.47 -11.19
N GLY A 81 5.53 7.33 -10.48
CA GLY A 81 6.04 6.06 -10.98
C GLY A 81 5.23 5.48 -12.15
N VAL A 82 3.90 5.65 -12.12
CA VAL A 82 3.00 5.28 -13.23
C VAL A 82 3.44 5.95 -14.53
N PHE A 83 3.74 7.25 -14.48
CA PHE A 83 4.01 8.05 -15.67
C PHE A 83 5.50 8.14 -16.03
N SER A 84 6.40 8.08 -15.05
CA SER A 84 7.84 8.29 -15.24
C SER A 84 8.70 7.17 -14.68
N ARG A 85 9.61 6.66 -15.52
CA ARG A 85 10.63 5.67 -15.10
C ARG A 85 11.56 6.25 -14.04
N ARG A 86 11.90 7.54 -14.13
CA ARG A 86 12.77 8.21 -13.14
C ARG A 86 12.10 8.18 -11.75
N TRP A 87 10.81 8.48 -11.69
CA TRP A 87 10.07 8.44 -10.42
C TRP A 87 9.97 7.02 -9.85
N ALA A 88 9.65 6.02 -10.69
CA ALA A 88 9.56 4.63 -10.25
C ALA A 88 10.89 4.04 -9.75
N LYS A 89 12.03 4.48 -10.30
CA LYS A 89 13.35 3.92 -9.98
C LYS A 89 14.18 4.72 -8.99
N LEU A 90 13.87 6.01 -8.79
CA LEU A 90 14.63 6.88 -7.88
C LEU A 90 13.79 7.26 -6.66
N TRP A 91 12.63 7.86 -6.87
CA TRP A 91 11.85 8.47 -5.78
C TRP A 91 11.00 7.45 -5.04
N LEU A 92 10.30 6.58 -5.77
CA LEU A 92 9.44 5.55 -5.19
C LEU A 92 10.18 4.65 -4.19
N PRO A 93 11.36 4.06 -4.48
CA PRO A 93 12.04 3.21 -3.51
C PRO A 93 12.46 3.97 -2.25
N ILE A 94 12.87 5.23 -2.35
CA ILE A 94 13.27 6.04 -1.20
C ILE A 94 12.06 6.31 -0.30
N THR A 95 10.97 6.83 -0.88
CA THR A 95 9.78 7.17 -0.10
C THR A 95 9.09 5.92 0.45
N ALA A 96 9.08 4.83 -0.31
CA ALA A 96 8.51 3.55 0.11
C ALA A 96 9.36 2.92 1.23
N ALA A 97 10.69 3.01 1.18
CA ALA A 97 11.55 2.56 2.28
C ALA A 97 11.27 3.33 3.58
N VAL A 98 11.14 4.65 3.51
CA VAL A 98 10.79 5.49 4.67
C VAL A 98 9.40 5.11 5.20
N TYR A 99 8.42 4.92 4.31
CA TYR A 99 7.07 4.50 4.67
C TYR A 99 7.06 3.13 5.36
N THR A 100 7.77 2.14 4.81
CA THR A 100 7.94 0.81 5.41
C THR A 100 8.64 0.88 6.77
N ALA A 101 9.72 1.66 6.88
CA ALA A 101 10.43 1.82 8.15
C ALA A 101 9.56 2.47 9.22
N ASN A 102 8.71 3.43 8.85
CA ASN A 102 7.74 4.03 9.77
C ASN A 102 6.69 3.00 10.22
N GLY A 103 6.18 2.18 9.30
CA GLY A 103 5.30 1.06 9.61
C GLY A 103 5.92 0.05 10.58
N LEU A 104 7.19 -0.33 10.36
CA LEU A 104 7.92 -1.27 11.24
C LEU A 104 8.12 -0.68 12.64
N LEU A 105 8.42 0.62 12.72
CA LEU A 105 8.50 1.32 13.99
C LEU A 105 7.13 1.34 14.69
N GLY A 106 6.06 1.63 13.95
CA GLY A 106 4.69 1.58 14.45
C GLY A 106 4.31 0.19 14.99
N GLU A 107 4.64 -0.87 14.26
CA GLU A 107 4.37 -2.27 14.62
C GLU A 107 5.04 -2.59 15.96
N TYR A 108 6.33 -2.26 16.09
CA TYR A 108 7.06 -2.40 17.34
C TYR A 108 6.41 -1.63 18.49
N LEU A 109 6.02 -0.37 18.25
CA LEU A 109 5.40 0.47 19.28
C LEU A 109 4.02 -0.05 19.69
N HIS A 110 3.25 -0.62 18.76
CA HIS A 110 1.93 -1.21 19.04
C HIS A 110 2.07 -2.49 19.86
N ILE A 111 2.97 -3.40 19.48
CA ILE A 111 3.31 -4.61 20.24
C ILE A 111 3.78 -4.22 21.64
N ARG A 112 4.73 -3.28 21.74
CA ARG A 112 5.22 -2.78 23.03
C ARG A 112 4.10 -2.13 23.86
N GLY A 113 3.15 -1.48 23.21
CA GLY A 113 1.98 -0.86 23.85
C GLY A 113 1.06 -1.89 24.49
N VAL A 114 0.80 -3.01 23.81
CA VAL A 114 0.05 -4.15 24.38
C VAL A 114 0.72 -4.66 25.66
N GLY A 115 2.03 -4.88 25.62
CA GLY A 115 2.80 -5.37 26.76
C GLY A 115 2.86 -4.41 27.96
N ARG A 116 2.54 -3.13 27.77
CA ARG A 116 2.52 -2.09 28.81
C ARG A 116 1.16 -1.91 29.49
N LYS A 117 0.12 -2.55 28.99
CA LYS A 117 -1.19 -2.55 29.66
C LYS A 117 -1.11 -3.32 30.99
N PRO A 118 -2.05 -3.11 31.94
CA PRO A 118 -2.05 -3.81 33.22
C PRO A 118 -1.94 -5.34 33.08
N GLY A 119 -1.06 -5.94 33.87
CA GLY A 119 -0.73 -7.38 33.80
C GLY A 119 0.12 -7.79 32.59
N GLY A 120 0.43 -6.86 31.68
CA GLY A 120 1.29 -7.06 30.50
C GLY A 120 0.87 -8.26 29.66
N TRP A 121 1.86 -9.02 29.18
CA TRP A 121 1.64 -10.20 28.35
C TRP A 121 0.98 -11.38 29.08
N LYS A 122 0.97 -11.40 30.42
CA LYS A 122 0.23 -12.43 31.17
C LYS A 122 -1.28 -12.34 30.95
N ASN A 123 -1.77 -11.15 30.61
CA ASN A 123 -3.16 -10.88 30.25
C ASN A 123 -3.34 -10.66 28.73
N ALA A 124 -2.58 -11.37 27.89
CA ALA A 124 -2.60 -11.14 26.44
C ALA A 124 -3.99 -11.29 25.80
N SER A 125 -4.82 -12.22 26.27
CA SER A 125 -6.19 -12.42 25.77
C SER A 125 -7.07 -11.16 25.92
N TYR A 126 -6.81 -10.34 26.94
CA TYR A 126 -7.48 -9.05 27.14
C TYR A 126 -6.70 -7.90 26.47
N ASN A 127 -5.38 -7.88 26.63
CA ASN A 127 -4.55 -6.75 26.24
C ASN A 127 -4.34 -6.64 24.72
N VAL A 128 -4.38 -7.74 23.97
CA VAL A 128 -4.27 -7.71 22.50
C VAL A 128 -5.52 -7.08 21.87
N PRO A 129 -6.76 -7.52 22.16
CA PRO A 129 -7.96 -6.89 21.58
C PRO A 129 -8.22 -5.48 22.10
N MET A 130 -7.91 -5.21 23.38
CA MET A 130 -8.16 -3.91 24.03
C MET A 130 -6.97 -2.94 23.93
N GLY A 131 -5.88 -3.36 23.30
CA GLY A 131 -4.66 -2.57 23.15
C GLY A 131 -4.58 -1.85 21.81
N PRO A 132 -3.43 -1.22 21.52
CA PRO A 132 -3.16 -0.71 20.18
C PRO A 132 -3.30 -1.84 19.14
N PRO A 133 -3.90 -1.57 17.97
CA PRO A 133 -4.13 -2.59 16.96
C PRO A 133 -2.79 -3.05 16.37
N VAL A 134 -2.31 -4.23 16.77
CA VAL A 134 -0.97 -4.71 16.41
C VAL A 134 -0.79 -4.81 14.90
N ALA A 135 -1.77 -5.33 14.15
CA ALA A 135 -1.64 -5.53 12.71
C ALA A 135 -1.72 -4.26 11.85
N ALA A 136 -2.19 -3.13 12.39
CA ALA A 136 -2.46 -1.94 11.59
C ALA A 136 -1.18 -1.29 11.01
N PRO A 137 -0.08 -1.12 11.77
CA PRO A 137 1.19 -0.68 11.19
C PRO A 137 1.79 -1.68 10.19
N GLY A 138 1.51 -2.98 10.34
CA GLY A 138 1.89 -4.01 9.39
C GLY A 138 1.30 -3.79 8.00
N LEU A 139 0.09 -3.26 7.90
CA LEU A 139 -0.50 -2.87 6.61
C LEU A 139 0.34 -1.77 5.94
N MET A 140 0.82 -0.80 6.71
CA MET A 140 1.73 0.24 6.23
C MET A 140 3.03 -0.35 5.65
N CYS A 141 3.59 -1.37 6.32
CA CYS A 141 4.76 -2.11 5.83
C CYS A 141 4.47 -2.83 4.51
N MET A 142 3.31 -3.48 4.37
CA MET A 142 2.93 -4.15 3.12
C MET A 142 2.81 -3.15 1.96
N VAL A 143 2.18 -1.99 2.21
CA VAL A 143 2.05 -0.93 1.20
C VAL A 143 3.40 -0.35 0.78
N GLY A 144 4.27 -0.03 1.74
CA GLY A 144 5.63 0.40 1.42
C GLY A 144 6.42 -0.72 0.71
N GLY A 145 6.24 -1.97 1.11
CA GLY A 145 6.81 -3.15 0.46
C GLY A 145 6.39 -3.28 -1.01
N MET A 146 5.13 -2.99 -1.34
CA MET A 146 4.66 -2.92 -2.73
C MET A 146 5.41 -1.85 -3.53
N GLY A 147 5.65 -0.67 -2.95
CA GLY A 147 6.42 0.40 -3.60
C GLY A 147 7.88 0.01 -3.86
N LEU A 148 8.51 -0.66 -2.88
CA LEU A 148 9.86 -1.22 -3.03
C LEU A 148 9.89 -2.29 -4.14
N LEU A 149 8.93 -3.22 -4.13
CA LEU A 149 8.83 -4.25 -5.16
C LEU A 149 8.61 -3.64 -6.55
N ALA A 150 7.73 -2.64 -6.66
CA ALA A 150 7.49 -1.92 -7.92
C ALA A 150 8.79 -1.35 -8.49
N SER A 151 9.66 -0.79 -7.63
CA SER A 151 10.95 -0.25 -8.04
C SER A 151 11.92 -1.31 -8.58
N ALA A 152 11.77 -2.58 -8.19
CA ALA A 152 12.58 -3.70 -8.68
C ALA A 152 12.02 -4.35 -9.96
N LEU A 153 10.71 -4.27 -10.17
CA LEU A 153 10.02 -4.87 -11.32
C LEU A 153 10.33 -4.17 -12.66
N ARG A 154 9.97 -4.84 -13.76
CA ARG A 154 10.09 -4.28 -15.11
C ARG A 154 8.86 -3.43 -15.46
N ARG A 155 9.07 -2.43 -16.30
CA ARG A 155 8.01 -1.52 -16.74
C ARG A 155 7.03 -2.17 -17.71
N GLU A 156 5.74 -2.01 -17.42
CA GLU A 156 4.64 -2.33 -18.32
C GLU A 156 4.76 -1.50 -19.60
N ARG A 157 4.66 -2.16 -20.74
CA ARG A 157 4.54 -1.49 -22.03
C ARG A 157 3.09 -1.59 -22.44
N PHE A 158 2.30 -0.55 -22.18
CA PHE A 158 1.07 -0.33 -22.94
C PHE A 158 1.49 0.05 -24.36
N ARG A 159 0.88 -0.58 -25.37
CA ARG A 159 1.21 -0.36 -26.79
C ARG A 159 1.30 1.15 -27.06
N ARG A 160 2.44 1.60 -27.58
CA ARG A 160 2.44 2.63 -28.63
C ARG A 160 2.18 1.92 -29.94
#